data_AF-A0A7X0J4L2-F1
#
_entry.id   AF-A0A7X0J4L2-F1
#
_cell.length_a   1.000
_cell.length_b   1.000
_cell.length_c   1.000
_cell.angle_alpha   90.00
_cell.angle_beta   90.00
_cell.angle_gamma   90.00
#
_symmetry.space_group_name_H-M   'P 1'
#
loop_
_entity.id
_entity.type
_entity.pdbx_description
1 polymer ?
#
loop_
_entity_poly.entity_id
_entity_poly.type
_entity_poly.pdbx_seq_one_letter_code
_entity_poly.pdbx_strand_id
1 'polypeptide(L)'
;MTETIKQKLTELEQTHQIKILYACESGSRAWGFPSPDSDFDVRFIYTRAINDYLNIKEVHDVIELPVNEVLDICGWDIKKSLNLFHRSNSPL
;
A
#
# COMPACT_ATOMS: atom_id res chain seq x y z
N MET A 1 2.90 15.62 -8.27
CA MET A 1 2.49 14.21 -8.06
C MET A 1 2.70 13.72 -6.64
N THR A 2 3.89 13.88 -6.05
CA THR A 2 4.16 13.46 -4.66
C THR A 2 3.18 14.05 -3.63
N GLU A 3 2.75 15.31 -3.80
CA GLU A 3 1.78 15.94 -2.89
C GLU A 3 0.38 15.33 -3.00
N THR A 4 -0.06 15.02 -4.22
CA THR A 4 -1.30 14.29 -4.50
C THR A 4 -1.28 12.89 -3.91
N ILE A 5 -0.16 12.17 -4.03
CA ILE A 5 0.02 10.84 -3.43
C ILE A 5 -0.08 10.94 -1.90
N LYS A 6 0.61 11.89 -1.27
CA LYS A 6 0.51 12.10 0.18
C LYS A 6 -0.91 12.39 0.63
N GLN A 7 -1.63 13.27 -0.09
CA GLN A 7 -3.04 13.56 0.21
C GLN A 7 -3.91 12.30 0.12
N LYS A 8 -3.71 11.47 -0.91
CA LYS A 8 -4.44 10.21 -1.08
C LYS A 8 -4.12 9.18 0.01
N LEU A 9 -2.86 9.07 0.43
CA LEU A 9 -2.46 8.21 1.54
C LEU A 9 -3.10 8.68 2.86
N THR A 10 -3.16 9.99 3.12
CA THR A 10 -3.85 10.54 4.30
C THR A 10 -5.36 10.27 4.26
N GLU A 11 -6.00 10.41 3.09
CA GLU A 11 -7.42 10.06 2.89
C GLU A 11 -7.65 8.56 3.18
N LEU A 12 -6.77 7.68 2.67
CA LEU A 12 -6.83 6.24 2.93
C LEU A 12 -6.70 5.89 4.42
N GLU A 13 -5.78 6.53 5.14
CA GLU A 13 -5.66 6.34 6.60
C GLU A 13 -6.97 6.63 7.32
N GLN A 14 -7.63 7.73 6.96
CA GLN A 14 -8.90 8.13 7.56
C GLN A 14 -10.06 7.22 7.15
N THR A 15 -10.23 6.94 5.85
CA THR A 15 -11.34 6.15 5.32
C THR A 15 -11.30 4.70 5.80
N HIS A 16 -10.12 4.09 5.84
CA HIS A 16 -9.97 2.70 6.27
C HIS A 16 -9.67 2.54 7.77
N GLN A 17 -9.51 3.65 8.51
CA GLN A 17 -9.12 3.67 9.92
C GLN A 17 -7.84 2.85 10.17
N ILE A 18 -6.85 3.09 9.31
CA ILE A 18 -5.53 2.44 9.37
C ILE A 18 -4.45 3.48 9.63
N LYS A 19 -3.28 3.00 10.02
CA LYS A 19 -2.06 3.80 10.10
C LYS A 19 -1.05 3.27 9.10
N ILE A 20 -0.62 4.11 8.16
CA ILE A 20 0.43 3.78 7.20
C ILE A 20 1.78 3.93 7.91
N LEU A 21 2.58 2.86 7.86
CA LEU A 21 3.89 2.78 8.50
C LEU A 21 5.01 3.14 7.52
N TYR A 22 4.82 2.79 6.25
CA TYR A 22 5.78 3.01 5.18
C TYR A 22 5.04 3.10 3.85
N ALA A 23 5.49 3.99 2.96
CA ALA A 23 5.01 4.08 1.59
C ALA A 23 6.17 4.45 0.66
N CYS A 24 6.20 3.83 -0.52
CA CYS A 24 7.17 4.14 -1.56
C CYS A 24 6.55 4.01 -2.94
N GLU A 25 7.18 4.67 -3.91
CA GLU A 25 6.93 4.40 -5.33
C GLU A 25 7.61 3.08 -5.68
N SER A 26 6.83 2.13 -6.19
CA SER A 26 7.30 0.91 -6.85
C SER A 26 7.16 1.08 -8.37
N GLY A 27 7.68 0.17 -9.19
CA GLY A 27 7.41 0.19 -10.63
C GLY A 27 8.54 0.73 -11.52
N SER A 28 8.26 0.87 -12.83
CA SER A 28 9.26 1.16 -13.87
C SER A 28 10.05 2.44 -13.60
N ARG A 29 9.40 3.43 -12.97
CA ARG A 29 9.99 4.70 -12.55
C ARG A 29 11.04 4.52 -11.46
N ALA A 30 10.80 3.62 -10.50
CA ALA A 30 11.76 3.25 -9.46
C ALA A 30 12.97 2.48 -10.02
N TRP A 31 12.81 1.80 -11.16
CA TRP A 31 13.87 1.05 -11.87
C TRP A 31 14.58 1.84 -12.97
N GLY A 32 14.25 3.12 -13.18
CA GLY A 32 14.95 3.99 -14.14
C GLY A 32 14.57 3.80 -15.61
N PHE A 33 13.45 3.12 -15.90
CA PHE A 33 12.86 3.02 -17.25
C PHE A 33 11.49 3.72 -17.37
N PRO A 34 11.33 4.99 -16.93
CA PRO A 34 10.07 5.68 -17.09
C PRO A 34 9.83 6.05 -18.56
N SER A 35 8.75 5.54 -19.15
CA SER A 35 8.11 6.19 -20.30
C SER A 35 7.33 7.43 -19.84
N PRO A 36 7.06 8.41 -20.71
CA PRO A 36 6.22 9.57 -20.39
C PRO A 36 4.81 9.17 -19.90
N ASP A 37 4.32 8.02 -20.35
CA ASP A 37 3.02 7.42 -19.98
C ASP A 37 3.14 6.41 -18.84
N SER A 38 4.26 6.35 -18.10
CA SER A 38 4.41 5.40 -17.00
C SER A 38 3.53 5.77 -15.81
N ASP A 39 2.77 4.79 -15.36
CA ASP A 39 1.96 4.84 -14.16
C ASP A 39 2.82 5.06 -12.91
N PHE A 40 2.22 5.65 -11.89
CA PHE A 40 2.78 5.75 -10.55
C PHE A 40 2.26 4.56 -9.73
N ASP A 41 3.08 3.51 -9.59
CA ASP A 41 2.76 2.44 -8.65
C ASP A 41 3.20 2.86 -7.26
N VAL A 42 2.27 2.96 -6.31
CA VAL A 42 2.58 3.24 -4.91
C VAL A 42 2.29 1.99 -4.10
N ARG A 43 3.28 1.56 -3.32
CA ARG A 43 3.16 0.45 -2.37
C ARG A 43 3.31 0.97 -0.96
N PHE A 44 2.47 0.46 -0.05
CA PHE A 44 2.52 0.86 1.34
C PHE A 44 2.27 -0.30 2.31
N ILE A 45 2.79 -0.17 3.52
CA ILE A 45 2.54 -1.09 4.63
C ILE A 45 1.76 -0.33 5.68
N TYR A 46 0.68 -0.93 6.17
CA TYR A 46 -0.16 -0.32 7.19
C TYR A 46 -0.40 -1.24 8.38
N THR A 47 -0.91 -0.66 9.46
CA THR A 47 -1.39 -1.38 10.64
C THR A 47 -2.78 -0.90 11.02
N ARG A 48 -3.54 -1.75 11.70
CA ARG A 48 -4.90 -1.54 12.16
C ARG A 48 -4.96 -1.35 13.68
N ALA A 49 -6.15 -1.10 14.20
CA ALA A 49 -6.34 -1.10 15.65
C ALA A 49 -6.15 -2.52 16.20
N ILE A 50 -5.71 -2.62 17.46
CA ILE A 50 -5.46 -3.92 18.10
C ILE A 50 -6.68 -4.85 18.08
N ASN A 51 -7.89 -4.27 18.19
CA ASN A 51 -9.15 -5.00 18.18
C ASN A 51 -9.40 -5.71 16.84
N ASP A 52 -8.89 -5.20 15.73
CA ASP A 52 -9.01 -5.85 14.42
C ASP A 52 -8.18 -7.15 14.37
N TYR A 53 -7.04 -7.17 15.08
CA TYR A 53 -6.18 -8.35 15.18
C TYR A 53 -6.66 -9.37 16.22
N LEU A 54 -7.45 -8.93 17.20
CA LEU A 54 -8.05 -9.79 18.22
C LEU A 54 -9.41 -10.38 17.80
N ASN A 55 -9.81 -10.17 16.54
CA ASN A 55 -11.03 -10.75 15.99
C ASN A 55 -10.81 -12.21 15.57
N ILE A 56 -11.83 -13.05 15.76
CA ILE A 56 -11.83 -14.46 15.31
C ILE A 56 -11.91 -14.53 13.78
N LYS A 57 -12.60 -13.57 13.16
CA LYS A 57 -12.74 -13.51 11.69
C LYS A 57 -11.49 -12.87 11.09
N GLU A 58 -10.98 -13.48 10.02
CA GLU A 58 -9.94 -12.86 9.22
C GLU A 58 -10.48 -11.61 8.54
N VAL A 59 -9.72 -10.51 8.67
CA VAL A 59 -9.99 -9.24 8.00
C VAL A 59 -9.18 -9.20 6.72
N HIS A 60 -9.72 -8.58 5.68
CA HIS A 60 -8.99 -8.39 4.43
C HIS A 60 -7.70 -7.59 4.67
N ASP A 61 -6.58 -8.17 4.26
CA ASP A 61 -5.23 -7.73 4.59
C ASP A 61 -4.55 -6.95 3.45
N VAL A 62 -5.31 -6.65 2.38
CA VAL A 62 -4.90 -5.85 1.22
C VAL A 62 -5.85 -4.66 1.08
N ILE A 63 -5.33 -3.51 0.68
CA ILE A 63 -6.11 -2.36 0.25
C ILE A 63 -5.60 -1.98 -1.14
N GLU A 64 -6.48 -2.08 -2.14
CA GLU A 64 -6.22 -1.69 -3.52
C GLU A 64 -7.16 -0.54 -3.87
N LEU A 65 -6.58 0.55 -4.38
CA LEU A 65 -7.34 1.69 -4.84
C LEU A 65 -6.86 2.08 -6.25
N PRO A 66 -7.58 1.69 -7.31
CA PRO A 66 -7.33 2.21 -8.63
C PRO A 66 -7.80 3.67 -8.65
N VAL A 67 -6.87 4.62 -8.50
CA VAL A 67 -7.23 6.05 -8.48
C VAL A 67 -7.62 6.50 -9.90
N ASN A 68 -6.91 6.01 -10.91
CA ASN A 68 -7.06 6.30 -12.34
C ASN A 68 -6.04 5.49 -13.15
N GLU A 69 -6.08 5.58 -14.49
CA GLU A 69 -5.15 4.84 -15.40
C GLU A 69 -3.67 5.08 -15.09
N VAL A 70 -3.32 6.16 -14.37
CA VAL A 70 -1.93 6.61 -14.14
C VAL A 70 -1.46 6.44 -12.68
N LEU A 71 -2.33 6.06 -11.74
CA LEU A 71 -1.96 5.94 -10.32
C LEU A 71 -2.61 4.70 -9.71
N ASP A 72 -1.76 3.70 -9.49
CA ASP A 72 -2.10 2.45 -8.81
C ASP A 72 -1.57 2.50 -7.37
N ILE A 73 -2.45 2.38 -6.38
CA ILE A 73 -2.09 2.39 -4.96
C ILE A 73 -2.52 1.07 -4.35
N CYS A 74 -1.54 0.29 -3.88
CA CYS A 74 -1.76 -0.99 -3.22
C CYS A 74 -1.01 -1.05 -1.89
N GLY A 75 -1.64 -1.57 -0.85
CA GLY A 75 -1.00 -1.71 0.45
C GLY A 75 -1.38 -2.98 1.18
N TRP A 76 -0.44 -3.44 2.00
CA TRP A 76 -0.59 -4.67 2.79
C TRP A 76 -0.58 -4.37 4.29
N ASP A 77 -1.40 -5.12 5.01
CA ASP A 77 -1.35 -5.15 6.46
C ASP A 77 0.00 -5.71 6.92
N ILE A 78 0.53 -5.15 8.01
CA ILE A 78 1.81 -5.56 8.59
C ILE A 78 1.92 -7.06 8.85
N LYS A 79 0.85 -7.74 9.26
CA LYS A 79 0.84 -9.20 9.45
C LYS A 79 1.07 -9.92 8.12
N LYS A 80 0.44 -9.46 7.04
CA LYS A 80 0.64 -10.02 5.69
C LYS A 80 2.07 -9.78 5.23
N SER A 81 2.55 -8.53 5.33
CA SER A 81 3.91 -8.16 4.90
C SER A 81 4.97 -8.98 5.63
N LEU A 82 4.87 -9.13 6.95
CA LEU A 82 5.80 -9.93 7.74
C LEU A 82 5.72 -11.42 7.42
N ASN A 83 4.53 -11.97 7.17
CA ASN A 83 4.37 -13.36 6.76
C ASN A 83 5.00 -13.63 5.38
N LEU A 84 4.82 -12.71 4.43
CA LEU A 84 5.43 -12.82 3.10
C LEU A 84 6.94 -12.68 3.15
N PHE A 85 7.45 -11.75 3.96
CA PHE A 85 8.88 -11.59 4.23
C PHE A 85 9.46 -12.87 4.85
N HIS A 86 8.79 -13.46 5.83
CA HIS A 86 9.22 -14.71 6.46
C HIS A 86 9.27 -15.89 5.48
N ARG A 87 8.35 -15.93 4.50
CA ARG A 87 8.30 -16.95 3.45
C ARG A 87 9.25 -16.67 2.28
N SER A 88 10.08 -15.62 2.34
CA SER A 88 10.93 -15.15 1.24
C SER A 88 10.16 -14.86 -0.07
N ASN A 89 8.87 -14.52 0.01
CA ASN A 89 7.97 -14.31 -1.12
C ASN A 89 7.31 -12.93 -1.05
N SER A 90 8.11 -11.87 -0.92
CA SER A 90 7.61 -10.49 -0.87
C SER A 90 7.93 -9.77 -2.18
N PRO A 91 6.99 -9.64 -3.13
CA PRO A 91 7.11 -8.63 -4.18
C PRO A 91 6.85 -7.26 -3.54
N LEU A 92 7.93 -6.52 -3.26
CA LEU A 92 7.89 -5.08 -2.96
C LEU A 92 7.89 -4.29 -4.26
#